data_AF-A0A7S2C3P8-F1
#
_entry.id   AF-A0A7S2C3P8-F1
#
_cell.length_a   1.000
_cell.length_b   1.000
_cell.length_c   1.000
_cell.angle_alpha   90.00
_cell.angle_beta   90.00
_cell.angle_gamma   90.00
#
_symmetry.space_group_name_H-M   'P 1'
#
loop_
_entity.id
_entity.type
_entity.pdbx_description
1 polymer ?
#
loop_
_entity_poly.entity_id
_entity_poly.type
_entity_poly.pdbx_seq_one_letter_code
_entity_poly.pdbx_strand_id
1 'polypeptide(L)'
;EASLYESLYAAVAKEVGQTRTLLEAREARRAERMWLTKQSHGELDEARLVDGIAGERSVYKRRAEQPPQPGAAQLKPKLLRFVIDCSGSMYYFNGHDRRLERTLQTALMIFEAFAGFEHKYRYSMVGHSGDTP
;
A
#
# COMPACT_ATOMS: atom_id res chain seq x y z
N GLU A 1 2.10 2.79 32.59
CA GLU A 1 1.91 2.99 31.14
C GLU A 1 2.49 1.87 30.29
N ALA A 2 3.77 1.49 30.47
CA ALA A 2 4.37 0.36 29.74
C ALA A 2 3.56 -0.96 29.86
N SER A 3 2.94 -1.22 31.02
CA SER A 3 2.18 -2.47 31.22
C SER A 3 0.94 -2.61 30.33
N LEU A 4 0.27 -1.52 29.99
CA LEU A 4 -0.94 -1.58 29.15
C LEU A 4 -0.55 -1.87 27.70
N TYR A 5 0.44 -1.15 27.19
CA TYR A 5 0.97 -1.38 25.85
C TYR A 5 1.42 -2.84 25.68
N GLU A 6 2.23 -3.36 26.60
CA GLU A 6 2.70 -4.75 26.57
C GLU A 6 1.54 -5.75 26.57
N SER A 7 0.51 -5.51 27.37
CA SER A 7 -0.67 -6.39 27.40
C SER A 7 -1.44 -6.40 26.08
N LEU A 8 -1.59 -5.24 25.43
CA LEU A 8 -2.28 -5.11 24.15
C LEU A 8 -1.44 -5.71 23.01
N TYR A 9 -0.12 -5.47 23.01
CA TYR A 9 0.81 -6.04 22.04
C TYR A 9 0.87 -7.56 22.15
N ALA A 10 0.98 -8.11 23.36
CA ALA A 10 1.00 -9.55 23.59
C ALA A 10 -0.23 -10.26 23.00
N ALA A 11 -1.39 -9.60 23.00
CA ALA A 11 -2.62 -10.12 22.42
C ALA A 11 -2.60 -10.20 20.88
N VAL A 12 -1.72 -9.44 20.20
CA VAL A 12 -1.64 -9.37 18.73
C VAL A 12 -0.26 -9.71 18.15
N ALA A 13 0.70 -10.14 18.97
CA ALA A 13 2.08 -10.36 18.53
C ALA A 13 2.18 -11.38 17.38
N LYS A 14 1.31 -12.39 17.38
CA LYS A 14 1.23 -13.38 16.30
C LYS A 14 0.70 -12.75 15.00
N GLU A 15 -0.37 -11.97 15.10
CA GLU A 15 -1.04 -11.31 13.99
C GLU A 15 -0.13 -10.22 13.38
N VAL A 16 0.70 -9.56 14.19
CA VAL A 16 1.78 -8.68 13.73
C VAL A 16 2.72 -9.45 12.81
N GLY A 17 3.26 -10.59 13.26
CA GLY A 17 4.16 -11.42 12.46
C GLY A 17 3.52 -11.86 11.14
N GLN A 18 2.27 -12.34 11.18
CA GLN A 18 1.52 -12.74 9.97
C GLN A 18 1.30 -11.58 9.00
N THR A 19 0.94 -10.41 9.52
CA THR A 19 0.72 -9.21 8.71
C THR A 19 2.03 -8.75 8.05
N ARG A 20 3.16 -8.82 8.77
CA ARG A 20 4.48 -8.52 8.21
C ARG A 20 4.82 -9.43 7.03
N THR A 21 4.63 -10.74 7.16
CA THR A 21 4.86 -11.69 6.05
C THR A 21 3.99 -11.34 4.83
N LEU A 22 2.74 -10.94 5.05
CA LEU A 22 1.84 -10.53 3.97
C LEU A 22 2.27 -9.21 3.30
N LEU A 23 2.71 -8.22 4.07
CA LEU A 23 3.22 -6.95 3.56
C LEU A 23 4.53 -7.14 2.78
N GLU A 24 5.38 -8.06 3.22
CA GLU A 24 6.61 -8.42 2.52
C GLU A 24 6.31 -9.10 1.18
N ALA A 25 5.47 -10.15 1.19
CA ALA A 25 5.09 -10.92 0.00
C ALA A 25 4.28 -10.13 -1.03
N ARG A 26 3.74 -8.96 -0.67
CA ARG A 26 2.97 -8.13 -1.59
C ARG A 26 3.85 -7.61 -2.73
N GLU A 27 3.62 -8.14 -3.92
CA GLU A 27 4.23 -7.63 -5.16
C GLU A 27 3.55 -6.34 -5.66
N ALA A 28 4.28 -5.62 -6.52
CA ALA A 28 3.72 -4.50 -7.26
C ALA A 28 2.58 -5.02 -8.16
N ARG A 29 1.34 -4.55 -7.90
CA ARG A 29 0.16 -4.87 -8.72
C ARG A 29 -0.27 -3.75 -9.67
N ARG A 30 0.41 -2.60 -9.64
CA ARG A 30 -0.04 -1.46 -10.42
C ARG A 30 0.39 -1.66 -11.88
N ALA A 31 -0.57 -1.66 -12.79
CA ALA A 31 -0.29 -1.42 -14.20
C ALA A 31 0.18 0.03 -14.32
N GLU A 32 1.48 0.24 -14.52
CA GLU A 32 2.02 1.57 -14.71
C GLU A 32 2.12 1.89 -16.20
N ARG A 33 1.93 3.16 -16.56
CA ARG A 33 2.09 3.61 -17.94
C ARG A 33 3.58 3.64 -18.27
N MET A 34 4.04 2.60 -18.96
CA MET A 34 5.41 2.54 -19.48
C MET A 34 5.46 2.88 -20.97
N TRP A 35 6.65 3.24 -21.43
CA TRP A 35 6.91 3.39 -22.86
C TRP A 35 7.00 2.01 -23.48
N LEU A 36 6.02 1.65 -24.31
CA LEU A 36 6.14 0.54 -25.22
C LEU A 36 6.99 1.01 -26.40
N THR A 37 8.17 0.44 -26.56
CA THR A 37 9.07 0.66 -27.72
C THR A 37 8.62 -0.19 -28.91
N LYS A 38 9.23 0.02 -30.08
CA LYS A 38 8.97 -0.78 -31.29
C LYS A 38 7.53 -0.72 -31.80
N GLN A 39 6.93 0.47 -31.76
CA GLN A 39 5.57 0.70 -32.22
C GLN A 39 5.58 1.28 -33.63
N SER A 40 4.51 1.02 -34.39
CA SER A 40 4.31 1.55 -35.74
C SER A 40 3.77 2.98 -35.78
N HIS A 41 3.38 3.53 -34.63
CA HIS A 41 2.79 4.85 -34.45
C HIS A 41 3.02 5.33 -33.01
N GLY A 42 2.99 6.64 -32.79
CA GLY A 42 3.21 7.26 -31.48
C GLY A 42 4.25 8.38 -31.54
N GLU A 43 4.97 8.57 -30.45
CA GLU A 43 6.13 9.48 -30.40
C GLU A 43 7.33 8.79 -31.04
N LEU A 44 8.15 9.52 -31.81
CA LEU A 44 9.38 8.96 -32.37
C LEU A 44 10.32 8.52 -31.24
N ASP A 45 10.81 7.29 -31.29
CA ASP A 45 11.82 6.80 -30.37
C ASP A 45 13.19 7.26 -30.84
N GLU A 46 13.76 8.28 -30.19
CA GLU A 46 15.06 8.85 -30.57
C GLU A 46 16.18 7.81 -30.59
N ALA A 47 16.08 6.75 -29.77
CA ALA A 47 17.04 5.64 -29.78
C ALA A 47 16.99 4.82 -31.09
N ARG A 48 15.94 4.97 -31.91
CA ARG A 48 15.70 4.24 -33.16
C ARG A 48 15.72 5.12 -34.41
N LEU A 49 16.28 6.32 -34.33
CA LEU A 49 16.42 7.24 -35.47
C LEU A 49 17.16 6.60 -36.66
N VAL A 50 18.24 5.87 -36.39
CA VAL A 50 19.03 5.17 -37.42
C VAL A 50 18.20 4.09 -38.12
N ASP A 51 17.44 3.31 -37.36
CA ASP A 51 16.52 2.29 -37.90
C ASP A 51 15.44 2.93 -38.79
N GLY A 52 14.96 4.11 -38.42
CA GLY A 52 13.95 4.85 -39.19
C GLY A 52 14.48 5.31 -40.55
N ILE A 53 15.73 5.79 -40.58
CA ILE A 53 16.42 6.15 -41.83
C ILE A 53 16.63 4.90 -42.71
N ALA A 54 16.90 3.75 -42.09
CA ALA A 54 17.01 2.46 -42.77
C ALA A 54 15.66 1.89 -43.25
N GLY A 55 14.54 2.57 -43.00
CA GLY A 55 13.21 2.21 -43.48
C GLY A 55 12.38 1.36 -42.52
N GLU A 56 12.84 1.13 -41.29
CA GLU A 56 12.06 0.43 -40.26
C GLU A 56 10.83 1.28 -39.87
N ARG A 57 9.66 0.64 -39.85
CA ARG A 57 8.39 1.32 -39.50
C ARG A 57 8.13 1.32 -37.99
N SER A 58 8.73 0.39 -37.25
CA SER A 58 8.51 0.20 -35.82
C SER A 58 9.38 1.13 -34.98
N VAL A 59 9.55 2.38 -35.36
CA VAL A 59 10.48 3.33 -34.72
C VAL A 59 9.82 4.27 -33.72
N TYR A 60 8.56 4.01 -33.38
CA TYR A 60 7.80 4.81 -32.44
C TYR A 60 7.72 4.15 -31.07
N LYS A 61 7.41 4.96 -30.07
CA LYS A 61 7.08 4.55 -28.71
C LYS A 61 5.76 5.16 -28.28
N ARG A 62 5.01 4.46 -27.43
CA ARG A 62 3.74 4.97 -26.88
C ARG A 62 3.58 4.64 -25.40
N ARG A 63 2.89 5.49 -24.66
CA ARG A 63 2.52 5.24 -23.26
C ARG A 63 1.31 4.31 -23.20
N ALA A 64 1.51 3.08 -22.74
CA ALA A 64 0.43 2.14 -22.48
C ALA A 64 0.54 1.59 -21.05
N GLU A 65 -0.60 1.22 -20.48
CA GLU A 65 -0.63 0.46 -19.23
C GLU A 65 -0.15 -0.95 -19.53
N GLN A 66 0.91 -1.36 -18.83
CA GLN A 66 1.39 -2.72 -18.89
C GLN A 66 1.30 -3.31 -17.48
N PRO A 67 0.80 -4.55 -17.32
CA PRO A 67 0.88 -5.23 -16.05
C PRO A 67 2.36 -5.33 -15.63
N PRO A 68 2.66 -5.15 -14.34
CA PRO A 68 4.02 -5.28 -13.84
C PRO A 68 4.53 -6.69 -14.14
N GLN A 69 5.81 -6.79 -14.51
CA GLN A 69 6.44 -8.09 -14.66
C GLN A 69 6.41 -8.81 -13.30
N PRO A 70 6.22 -10.14 -13.27
CA PRO A 70 6.32 -10.91 -12.03
C PRO A 70 7.65 -10.60 -11.31
N GLY A 71 7.60 -10.35 -10.00
CA GLY A 71 8.78 -9.95 -9.22
C GLY A 71 9.25 -8.50 -9.40
N ALA A 72 8.56 -7.66 -10.18
CA ALA A 72 8.92 -6.25 -10.30
C ALA A 72 8.78 -5.52 -8.95
N ALA A 73 9.83 -4.79 -8.56
CA ALA A 73 9.85 -4.01 -7.34
C ALA A 73 8.80 -2.88 -7.39
N GLN A 74 8.20 -2.59 -6.24
CA GLN A 74 7.24 -1.51 -6.12
C GLN A 74 7.95 -0.14 -6.16
N LEU A 75 7.70 0.65 -7.22
CA LEU A 75 8.34 1.94 -7.42
C LEU A 75 7.79 3.07 -6.53
N LYS A 76 6.49 3.03 -6.22
CA LYS A 76 5.82 4.05 -5.40
C LYS A 76 5.08 3.39 -4.24
N PRO A 77 5.15 3.95 -3.02
CA PRO A 77 4.45 3.37 -1.88
C PRO A 77 2.93 3.40 -2.09
N LYS A 78 2.22 2.41 -1.54
CA LYS A 78 0.76 2.43 -1.46
C LYS A 78 0.34 3.36 -0.35
N LEU A 79 -0.62 4.22 -0.66
CA LEU A 79 -1.20 5.15 0.30
C LEU A 79 -2.40 4.49 0.95
N LEU A 80 -2.37 4.33 2.27
CA LEU A 80 -3.44 3.76 3.07
C LEU A 80 -3.96 4.81 4.06
N ARG A 81 -5.27 4.79 4.32
CA ARG A 81 -5.88 5.60 5.37
C ARG A 81 -6.77 4.70 6.21
N PHE A 82 -6.41 4.55 7.46
CA PHE A 82 -7.21 3.87 8.46
C PHE A 82 -8.11 4.90 9.13
N VAL A 83 -9.41 4.65 9.11
CA VAL A 83 -10.40 5.46 9.83
C VAL A 83 -10.85 4.64 11.02
N ILE A 84 -10.69 5.20 12.22
CA ILE A 84 -10.98 4.54 13.47
C ILE A 84 -12.17 5.22 14.13
N ASP A 85 -13.14 4.43 14.58
CA ASP A 85 -14.25 4.92 15.39
C ASP A 85 -13.74 5.35 16.79
N CYS A 86 -14.02 6.58 17.17
CA CYS A 86 -13.73 7.19 18.46
C CYS A 86 -14.99 7.70 19.15
N SER A 87 -16.17 7.20 18.76
CA SER A 87 -17.46 7.55 19.36
C SER A 87 -17.59 7.02 20.79
N GLY A 88 -18.51 7.61 21.58
CA GLY A 88 -18.80 7.16 22.94
C GLY A 88 -19.25 5.69 23.02
N SER A 89 -19.79 5.16 21.92
CA SER A 89 -20.17 3.74 21.83
C SER A 89 -18.97 2.83 22.06
N MET A 90 -17.77 3.24 21.61
CA MET A 90 -16.53 2.49 21.77
C MET A 90 -16.24 2.19 23.23
N TYR A 91 -16.43 3.19 24.10
CA TYR A 91 -16.26 3.04 25.54
C TYR A 91 -17.45 2.31 26.18
N TYR A 92 -18.68 2.75 25.89
CA TYR A 92 -19.91 2.27 26.56
C TYR A 92 -20.05 0.74 26.49
N PHE A 93 -19.82 0.18 25.32
CA PHE A 93 -20.01 -1.26 25.10
C PHE A 93 -18.73 -2.07 25.28
N ASN A 94 -17.60 -1.44 25.62
CA ASN A 94 -16.33 -2.14 25.79
C ASN A 94 -16.42 -3.24 26.87
N GLY A 95 -17.26 -3.07 27.90
CA GLY A 95 -17.50 -4.11 28.90
C GLY A 95 -18.23 -5.34 28.38
N HIS A 96 -19.05 -5.20 27.31
CA HIS A 96 -19.80 -6.29 26.71
C HIS A 96 -19.02 -7.01 25.63
N ASP A 97 -18.49 -6.24 24.70
CA ASP A 97 -17.87 -6.78 23.50
C ASP A 97 -16.39 -6.48 23.42
N ARG A 98 -15.77 -5.66 24.27
CA ARG A 98 -14.34 -5.30 24.18
C ARG A 98 -13.95 -4.56 22.89
N ARG A 99 -14.87 -3.80 22.27
CA ARG A 99 -14.61 -3.07 21.02
C ARG A 99 -13.45 -2.06 21.12
N LEU A 100 -13.35 -1.28 22.19
CA LEU A 100 -12.27 -0.30 22.36
C LEU A 100 -10.93 -1.02 22.52
N GLU A 101 -10.89 -2.05 23.35
CA GLU A 101 -9.69 -2.88 23.54
C GLU A 101 -9.22 -3.50 22.22
N ARG A 102 -10.12 -4.12 21.45
CA ARG A 102 -9.80 -4.70 20.14
C ARG A 102 -9.35 -3.67 19.12
N THR A 103 -9.93 -2.48 19.13
CA THR A 103 -9.52 -1.39 18.24
C THR A 103 -8.11 -0.90 18.58
N LEU A 104 -7.78 -0.78 19.87
CA LEU A 104 -6.42 -0.43 20.31
C LEU A 104 -5.41 -1.52 19.91
N GLN A 105 -5.75 -2.80 20.14
CA GLN A 105 -4.97 -3.95 19.67
C GLN A 105 -4.74 -3.91 18.15
N THR A 106 -5.77 -3.60 17.37
CA THR A 106 -5.68 -3.49 15.91
C THR A 106 -4.79 -2.32 15.49
N ALA A 107 -4.89 -1.17 16.16
CA ALA A 107 -4.03 -0.02 15.88
C ALA A 107 -2.55 -0.34 16.15
N LEU A 108 -2.25 -0.99 17.28
CA LEU A 108 -0.90 -1.48 17.58
C LEU A 108 -0.41 -2.49 16.54
N MET A 109 -1.26 -3.44 16.16
CA MET A 109 -0.92 -4.41 15.11
C MET A 109 -0.52 -3.70 13.81
N ILE A 110 -1.23 -2.64 13.41
CA ILE A 110 -0.90 -1.84 12.23
C ILE A 110 0.44 -1.12 12.43
N PHE A 111 0.67 -0.46 13.56
CA PHE A 111 1.93 0.28 13.78
C PHE A 111 3.15 -0.66 13.73
N GLU A 112 3.07 -1.78 14.43
CA GLU A 112 4.17 -2.75 14.52
C GLU A 112 4.37 -3.53 13.20
N ALA A 113 3.29 -3.87 12.50
CA ALA A 113 3.40 -4.59 11.24
C ALA A 113 3.96 -3.72 10.10
N PHE A 114 3.66 -2.42 10.09
CA PHE A 114 4.08 -1.51 9.03
C PHE A 114 5.48 -0.92 9.23
N ALA A 115 6.04 -0.97 10.45
CA ALA A 115 7.39 -0.49 10.74
C ALA A 115 8.45 -1.16 9.84
N GLY A 116 9.28 -0.35 9.18
CA GLY A 116 10.30 -0.82 8.23
C GLY A 116 9.80 -1.02 6.79
N PHE A 117 8.50 -0.84 6.53
CA PHE A 117 7.92 -0.93 5.18
C PHE A 117 7.57 0.44 4.57
N GLU A 118 8.19 1.54 5.03
CA GLU A 118 7.89 2.92 4.61
C GLU A 118 8.13 3.17 3.10
N HIS A 119 9.00 2.35 2.50
CA HIS A 119 9.28 2.36 1.07
C HIS A 119 8.15 1.71 0.24
N LYS A 120 7.39 0.76 0.81
CA LYS A 120 6.25 0.08 0.16
C LYS A 120 4.90 0.68 0.54
N TYR A 121 4.78 1.27 1.74
CA TYR A 121 3.52 1.77 2.27
C TYR A 121 3.70 3.11 2.98
N ARG A 122 2.78 4.03 2.72
CA ARG A 122 2.55 5.22 3.53
C ARG A 122 1.15 5.12 4.06
N TYR A 123 0.98 5.19 5.38
CA TYR A 123 -0.35 5.17 5.97
C TYR A 123 -0.58 6.38 6.86
N SER A 124 -1.86 6.67 7.07
CA SER A 124 -2.33 7.63 8.06
C SER A 124 -3.49 7.02 8.84
N MET A 125 -3.71 7.47 10.06
CA MET A 125 -4.80 7.03 10.92
C MET A 125 -5.58 8.25 11.39
N VAL A 126 -6.89 8.22 11.25
CA VAL A 126 -7.79 9.32 11.60
C VAL A 126 -8.92 8.79 12.47
N GLY A 127 -9.18 9.44 13.60
CA GLY A 127 -10.33 9.15 14.46
C GLY A 127 -11.60 9.85 13.97
N HIS A 128 -12.75 9.20 14.07
CA HIS A 128 -14.05 9.77 13.76
C HIS A 128 -15.06 9.39 14.86
N SER A 129 -15.78 10.38 15.40
CA SER A 129 -16.70 10.18 16.53
C SER A 129 -18.18 10.08 16.16
N GLY A 130 -18.53 10.11 14.86
CA GLY A 130 -19.91 9.97 14.40
C GLY A 130 -20.64 11.28 14.13
N ASP A 131 -20.07 12.42 14.50
CA ASP A 131 -20.62 13.73 14.18
C ASP A 131 -20.08 14.19 12.83
N THR A 132 -20.96 14.27 11.82
CA THR A 132 -20.66 14.93 10.55
C THR A 132 -20.81 16.46 10.66
N PRO A 133 -20.17 17.24 9.76
CA PRO A 133 -20.20 18.71 9.77
C PRO A 133 -21.61 19.32 9.71
#